data_AF-A0A3R7VV42-F1
#
_entry.id   AF-A0A3R7VV42-F1
#
_cell.length_a   1.000
_cell.length_b   1.000
_cell.length_c   1.000
_cell.angle_alpha   90.00
_cell.angle_beta   90.00
_cell.angle_gamma   90.00
#
_symmetry.space_group_name_H-M   'P 1'
#
loop_
_entity.id
_entity.type
_entity.pdbx_description
1 polymer ?
#
loop_
_entity_poly.entity_id
_entity_poly.type
_entity_poly.pdbx_seq_one_letter_code
_entity_poly.pdbx_strand_id
1 'polypeptide(L)'
;MAKFALIKFKINNDFHDWEQVFYSHQPLARQAGILELFHAKQADDPSSVAVLMTASSFDVFDDFMKNAAEEIASSGHILESTEVTMYEN
;
A
#
# COMPACT_ATOMS: atom_id res chain seq x y z
N MET A 1 -14.25 -12.38 -10.09
CA MET A 1 -13.61 -11.29 -10.82
C MET A 1 -12.58 -10.68 -9.88
N ALA A 2 -11.30 -10.68 -10.28
CA ALA A 2 -10.25 -10.22 -9.38
C ALA A 2 -10.31 -8.68 -9.29
N LYS A 3 -10.06 -8.14 -8.10
CA LYS A 3 -10.05 -6.70 -7.85
C LYS A 3 -8.63 -6.30 -7.51
N PHE A 4 -8.15 -5.23 -8.13
CA PHE A 4 -6.79 -4.74 -7.94
C PHE A 4 -6.80 -3.27 -7.54
N ALA A 5 -5.86 -2.88 -6.68
CA ALA A 5 -5.61 -1.50 -6.29
C ALA A 5 -4.15 -1.16 -6.57
N LEU A 6 -3.91 -0.19 -7.46
CA LEU A 6 -2.61 0.47 -7.58
C LEU A 6 -2.63 1.70 -6.68
N ILE A 7 -1.81 1.68 -5.64
CA ILE A 7 -1.68 2.75 -4.66
C ILE A 7 -0.33 3.43 -4.88
N LYS A 8 -0.35 4.74 -5.14
CA LYS A 8 0.85 5.57 -5.25
C LYS A 8 0.85 6.61 -4.13
N PHE A 9 2.00 6.89 -3.54
CA PHE A 9 2.13 7.87 -2.46
C PHE A 9 3.57 8.35 -2.35
N LYS A 10 3.78 9.38 -1.53
CA LYS A 10 5.07 9.89 -1.11
C LYS A 10 5.41 9.42 0.29
N ILE A 11 6.71 9.27 0.55
CA ILE A 11 7.27 9.00 1.88
C ILE A 11 8.15 10.17 2.34
N ASN A 12 8.26 10.38 3.65
CA ASN A 12 9.12 11.39 4.26
C ASN A 12 10.43 10.84 4.85
N ASN A 13 10.69 9.55 4.64
CA ASN A 13 11.90 8.82 5.03
C ASN A 13 12.52 8.09 3.83
N ASP A 14 13.51 7.23 4.08
CA ASP A 14 14.12 6.40 3.06
C ASP A 14 13.23 5.20 2.70
N PHE A 15 13.23 4.83 1.42
CA PHE A 15 12.45 3.68 0.93
C PHE A 15 12.75 2.39 1.69
N HIS A 16 14.02 2.16 2.07
CA HIS A 16 14.41 0.97 2.82
C HIS A 16 13.73 0.89 4.19
N ASP A 17 13.62 2.02 4.90
CA ASP A 17 12.99 2.09 6.21
C ASP A 17 11.47 1.88 6.10
N TRP A 18 10.85 2.53 5.12
CA TRP A 18 9.44 2.30 4.80
C TRP A 18 9.17 0.83 4.46
N GLU A 19 10.03 0.21 3.66
CA GLU A 19 9.89 -1.17 3.19
C GLU A 19 9.94 -2.18 4.36
N GLN A 20 10.76 -1.94 5.38
CA GLN A 20 10.78 -2.79 6.59
C GLN A 20 9.43 -2.78 7.31
N VAL A 21 8.82 -1.60 7.46
CA VAL A 21 7.49 -1.48 8.10
C VAL A 21 6.43 -2.13 7.20
N PHE A 22 6.50 -1.92 5.89
CA PHE A 22 5.62 -2.57 4.92
C PHE A 22 5.66 -4.10 5.03
N TYR A 23 6.86 -4.71 5.13
CA TYR A 23 6.98 -6.15 5.32
C TYR A 23 6.37 -6.64 6.63
N SER A 24 6.47 -5.85 7.71
CA SER A 24 5.86 -6.20 8.99
C SER A 24 4.32 -6.24 8.95
N HIS A 25 3.70 -5.51 8.02
CA HIS A 25 2.25 -5.48 7.81
C HIS A 25 1.73 -6.56 6.84
N GLN A 26 2.61 -7.21 6.08
CA GLN A 26 2.21 -8.26 5.13
C GLN A 26 1.39 -9.40 5.77
N PRO A 27 1.70 -9.90 6.99
CA PRO A 27 0.87 -10.90 7.66
C PRO A 27 -0.57 -10.40 7.91
N LEU A 28 -0.73 -9.14 8.35
CA LEU A 28 -2.04 -8.54 8.61
C LEU A 28 -2.84 -8.36 7.32
N ALA A 29 -2.20 -7.85 6.26
CA ALA A 29 -2.81 -7.71 4.94
C ALA A 29 -3.30 -9.06 4.39
N ARG A 30 -2.47 -10.10 4.50
CA ARG A 30 -2.83 -11.46 4.06
C ARG A 30 -4.00 -12.04 4.85
N GLN A 31 -4.06 -11.79 6.16
CA GLN A 31 -5.19 -12.21 6.99
C GLN A 31 -6.50 -11.52 6.58
N ALA A 32 -6.43 -10.26 6.13
CA ALA A 32 -7.56 -9.53 5.56
C ALA A 32 -7.93 -9.98 4.12
N GLY A 33 -7.17 -10.90 3.51
CA GLY A 33 -7.39 -11.35 2.14
C GLY A 33 -6.78 -10.45 1.06
N ILE A 34 -5.84 -9.58 1.45
CA ILE A 34 -5.06 -8.73 0.54
C ILE A 34 -3.76 -9.42 0.20
N LEU A 35 -3.48 -9.55 -1.10
CA LEU A 35 -2.22 -10.08 -1.61
C LEU A 35 -1.48 -9.00 -2.40
N GLU A 36 -0.22 -8.81 -2.06
CA GLU A 36 0.68 -7.94 -2.81
C GLU A 36 1.12 -8.62 -4.12
N LEU A 37 1.15 -7.84 -5.20
CA LEU A 37 1.71 -8.25 -6.50
C LEU A 37 3.06 -7.59 -6.77
N PHE A 38 3.24 -6.32 -6.37
CA PHE A 38 4.55 -5.69 -6.27
C PHE A 38 4.51 -4.44 -5.38
N HIS A 39 5.68 -4.00 -4.94
CA HIS A 39 5.96 -2.65 -4.45
C HIS A 39 7.28 -2.15 -5.02
N ALA A 40 7.39 -0.84 -5.27
CA ALA A 40 8.61 -0.22 -5.79
C ALA A 40 8.63 1.28 -5.50
N LYS A 41 9.82 1.88 -5.46
CA LYS A 41 9.99 3.33 -5.61
C LYS A 41 10.15 3.73 -7.07
N GLN A 42 9.79 4.97 -7.42
CA GLN A 42 10.12 5.54 -8.72
C GLN A 42 11.64 5.64 -8.88
N ALA A 43 12.11 5.44 -10.11
CA ALA A 43 13.55 5.40 -10.40
C ALA A 43 14.21 6.78 -10.30
N ASP A 44 13.47 7.82 -10.63
CA ASP A 44 13.86 9.23 -10.64
C ASP A 44 13.43 9.99 -9.37
N ASP A 45 12.49 9.43 -8.60
CA ASP A 45 12.06 9.97 -7.31
C ASP A 45 11.94 8.86 -6.24
N PRO A 46 13.00 8.62 -5.46
CA PRO A 46 13.01 7.62 -4.40
C PRO A 46 11.97 7.84 -3.30
N SER A 47 11.42 9.07 -3.17
CA SER A 47 10.36 9.38 -2.22
C SER A 47 8.98 8.95 -2.72
N SER A 48 8.85 8.57 -3.99
CA SER A 48 7.58 8.14 -4.58
C SER A 48 7.50 6.63 -4.61
N VAL A 49 6.48 6.07 -3.98
CA VAL A 49 6.25 4.62 -3.87
C VAL A 49 4.98 4.23 -4.62
N ALA A 50 4.99 3.04 -5.22
CA ALA A 50 3.83 2.39 -5.82
C ALA A 50 3.71 0.96 -5.27
N VAL A 51 2.48 0.56 -4.93
CA VAL A 51 2.13 -0.80 -4.50
C VAL A 51 0.93 -1.27 -5.32
N LEU A 52 1.00 -2.48 -5.86
CA LEU A 52 -0.13 -3.15 -6.49
C LEU A 52 -0.57 -4.32 -5.64
N MET A 53 -1.87 -4.36 -5.32
CA MET A 53 -2.46 -5.41 -4.51
C MET A 53 -3.72 -5.97 -5.15
N THR A 54 -4.10 -7.20 -4.77
CA THR A 54 -5.35 -7.86 -5.17
C THR A 54 -6.14 -8.31 -3.94
N ALA A 55 -7.47 -8.25 -4.04
CA ALA A 55 -8.40 -8.70 -3.01
C ALA A 55 -9.71 -9.25 -3.64
N SER A 56 -10.61 -9.76 -2.81
CA SER A 56 -11.92 -10.28 -3.23
C SER A 56 -12.95 -9.19 -3.53
N SER A 57 -12.84 -8.02 -2.91
CA SER A 57 -13.67 -6.84 -3.15
C SER A 57 -12.88 -5.54 -2.92
N PHE A 58 -13.43 -4.40 -3.36
CA PHE A 58 -12.84 -3.09 -3.04
C PHE A 58 -13.01 -2.73 -1.56
N ASP A 59 -14.10 -3.18 -0.92
CA ASP A 59 -14.36 -2.94 0.51
C ASP A 59 -13.22 -3.49 1.39
N VAL A 60 -12.60 -4.60 1.00
CA VAL A 60 -11.45 -5.17 1.72
C VAL A 60 -10.27 -4.19 1.78
N PHE A 61 -10.00 -3.44 0.69
CA PHE A 61 -8.94 -2.42 0.70
C PHE A 61 -9.32 -1.23 1.59
N ASP A 62 -10.56 -0.75 1.48
CA ASP A 62 -11.04 0.39 2.26
C ASP A 62 -11.01 0.11 3.75
N ASP A 63 -11.45 -1.08 4.17
CA ASP A 63 -11.45 -1.49 5.56
C ASP A 63 -10.02 -1.66 6.10
N PHE A 64 -9.11 -2.21 5.29
CA PHE A 64 -7.71 -2.32 5.69
C PHE A 64 -7.06 -0.94 5.87
N MET A 65 -7.25 -0.02 4.91
CA MET A 65 -6.68 1.33 4.99
C MET A 65 -7.21 2.12 6.19
N LYS A 66 -8.49 1.97 6.53
CA LYS A 66 -9.09 2.61 7.72
C LYS A 66 -8.53 2.06 9.03
N ASN A 67 -8.36 0.73 9.12
CA ASN A 67 -7.94 0.07 10.34
C ASN A 67 -6.42 0.13 10.58
N ALA A 68 -5.62 0.31 9.52
CA ALA A 68 -4.16 0.39 9.59
C ALA A 68 -3.61 1.82 9.42
N ALA A 69 -4.47 2.85 9.49
CA ALA A 69 -4.11 4.22 9.14
C ALA A 69 -2.96 4.79 10.00
N GLU A 70 -2.97 4.50 11.30
CA GLU A 70 -1.94 4.98 12.24
C GLU A 70 -0.58 4.32 11.94
N GLU A 71 -0.58 3.01 11.71
CA GLU A 71 0.62 2.24 11.41
C GLU A 71 1.19 2.62 10.03
N ILE A 72 0.32 2.82 9.03
CA ILE A 72 0.70 3.33 7.71
C ILE A 72 1.36 4.71 7.85
N ALA A 73 0.76 5.65 8.59
CA ALA A 73 1.36 6.97 8.81
C ALA A 73 2.73 6.87 9.51
N SER A 74 2.87 5.98 10.49
CA SER A 74 4.13 5.77 11.22
C SER A 74 5.27 5.21 10.35
N SER A 75 4.95 4.57 9.21
CA SER A 75 5.93 4.03 8.27
C SER A 75 6.70 5.10 7.48
N GLY A 76 6.27 6.36 7.58
CA GLY A 76 6.76 7.48 6.76
C GLY A 76 5.87 7.79 5.56
N HIS A 77 4.78 7.05 5.34
CA HIS A 77 3.76 7.33 4.32
C HIS A 77 3.08 8.68 4.59
N ILE A 78 3.11 9.59 3.61
CA ILE A 78 2.38 10.86 3.65
C ILE A 78 0.95 10.63 3.14
N LEU A 79 -0.01 10.43 4.05
CA LEU A 79 -1.37 9.99 3.73
C LEU A 79 -2.07 10.89 2.69
N GLU A 80 -1.82 12.20 2.74
CA GLU A 80 -2.43 13.19 1.83
C GLU A 80 -1.94 13.06 0.37
N SER A 81 -0.83 12.36 0.16
CA SER A 81 -0.27 12.11 -1.18
C SER A 81 -0.80 10.83 -1.84
N THR A 82 -1.70 10.11 -1.15
CA THR A 82 -2.19 8.81 -1.61
C THR A 82 -3.10 8.96 -2.81
N GLU A 83 -2.72 8.33 -3.92
CA GLU A 83 -3.53 8.17 -5.12
C GLU A 83 -3.86 6.69 -5.30
N VAL A 84 -5.14 6.35 -5.39
CA VAL A 84 -5.61 4.97 -5.59
C VAL A 84 -6.26 4.85 -6.97
N THR A 85 -5.82 3.88 -7.76
CA THR A 85 -6.47 3.49 -9.02
C THR A 85 -6.94 2.04 -8.90
N MET A 86 -8.25 1.82 -9.08
CA MET A 86 -8.86 0.51 -8.99
C MET A 86 -9.01 -0.14 -10.37
N TYR A 87 -8.72 -1.44 -10.47
CA TYR A 87 -8.89 -2.24 -11.69
C TYR A 87 -9.69 -3.51 -11.38
N GLU A 88 -10.42 -4.03 -12.36
CA GLU A 88 -11.16 -5.29 -12.27
C GLU A 88 -11.16 -6.03 -13.62
N ASN A 89 -11.33 -7.35 -13.58
CA ASN A 89 -11.47 -8.21 -14.76
C ASN A 89 -12.54 -9.28 -14.62
#